data_AF-F0GBG6-F1
#
_entry.id   AF-F0GBG6-F1
#
_cell.length_a   1.000
_cell.length_b   1.000
_cell.length_c   1.000
_cell.angle_alpha   90.00
_cell.angle_beta   90.00
_cell.angle_gamma   90.00
#
_symmetry.space_group_name_H-M   'P 1'
#
loop_
_entity.id
_entity.type
_entity.pdbx_description
1 polymer ?
#
loop_
_entity_poly.entity_id
_entity_poly.type
_entity_poly.pdbx_seq_one_letter_code
_entity_poly.pdbx_strand_id
1 'polypeptide(L)'
;DPFAFAAAREAAPSALRKAFDRLARAWGALNRAQAERYAAYPDIPGPIVSAVQNLVAAIGEYLADAPRANGDALLRFHFDAIQFGVLADAFDSASIFDATLHGEP
;
A
#
# COMPACT_ATOMS: atom_id res chain seq x y z
N ASP A 1 6.70 2.28 -2.65
CA ASP A 1 7.52 3.50 -2.50
C ASP A 1 6.90 4.42 -1.43
N PRO A 2 7.64 4.76 -0.36
CA PRO A 2 7.17 5.68 0.68
C PRO A 2 6.86 7.11 0.18
N PHE A 3 7.56 7.62 -0.85
CA PHE A 3 7.32 8.96 -1.37
C PHE A 3 6.01 9.02 -2.18
N ALA A 4 5.79 8.04 -3.06
CA ALA A 4 4.53 7.89 -3.78
C ALA A 4 3.34 7.74 -2.82
N PHE A 5 3.50 6.96 -1.74
CA PHE A 5 2.47 6.84 -0.69
C PHE A 5 2.15 8.19 -0.03
N ALA A 6 3.18 8.94 0.36
CA ALA A 6 3.01 10.25 1.00
C ALA A 6 2.29 11.25 0.07
N ALA A 7 2.72 11.33 -1.19
CA ALA A 7 2.11 12.21 -2.19
C ALA A 7 0.64 11.82 -2.47
N ALA A 8 0.35 10.52 -2.59
CA ALA A 8 -1.01 10.05 -2.78
C ALA A 8 -1.91 10.34 -1.59
N ARG A 9 -1.40 10.15 -0.35
CA ARG A 9 -2.13 10.46 0.88
C ARG A 9 -2.39 11.97 1.05
N GLU A 10 -1.47 12.81 0.60
CA GLU A 10 -1.64 14.27 0.60
C GLU A 10 -2.67 14.72 -0.44
N ALA A 11 -2.63 14.14 -1.65
CA ALA A 11 -3.62 14.41 -2.70
C ALA A 11 -4.99 13.77 -2.42
N ALA A 12 -5.09 12.86 -1.45
CA ALA A 12 -6.30 12.10 -1.18
C ALA A 12 -7.40 12.96 -0.53
N PRO A 13 -8.65 12.88 -1.03
CA PRO A 13 -9.83 13.42 -0.37
C PRO A 13 -9.99 12.89 1.07
N SER A 14 -10.69 13.65 1.90
CA SER A 14 -10.97 13.29 3.30
C SER A 14 -11.66 11.92 3.45
N ALA A 15 -12.50 11.54 2.49
CA ALA A 15 -13.18 10.24 2.44
C ALA A 15 -12.20 9.05 2.44
N LEU A 16 -11.02 9.21 1.83
CA LEU A 16 -10.03 8.13 1.69
C LEU A 16 -9.04 8.06 2.85
N ARG A 17 -9.04 9.05 3.75
CA ARG A 17 -8.07 9.17 4.84
C ARG A 17 -7.98 7.92 5.71
N LYS A 18 -9.12 7.33 6.05
CA LYS A 18 -9.17 6.11 6.87
C LYS A 18 -8.47 4.92 6.20
N ALA A 19 -8.63 4.77 4.88
CA ALA A 19 -7.99 3.69 4.14
C ALA A 19 -6.46 3.87 4.07
N PHE A 20 -6.00 5.10 3.79
CA PHE A 20 -4.57 5.43 3.84
C PHE A 20 -3.97 5.23 5.23
N ASP A 21 -4.66 5.64 6.29
CA ASP A 21 -4.20 5.46 7.67
C ASP A 21 -4.10 3.97 8.04
N ARG A 22 -4.99 3.11 7.53
CA ARG A 22 -4.93 1.67 7.74
C ARG A 22 -3.67 1.08 7.10
N LEU A 23 -3.38 1.44 5.85
CA LEU A 23 -2.16 0.99 5.17
C LEU A 23 -0.90 1.51 5.88
N ALA A 24 -0.86 2.79 6.27
CA ALA A 24 0.26 3.35 7.03
C ALA A 24 0.52 2.59 8.34
N ARG A 25 -0.53 2.18 9.07
CA ARG A 25 -0.39 1.42 10.31
C ARG A 25 0.17 0.02 10.07
N ALA A 26 -0.35 -0.69 9.07
CA ALA A 26 0.12 -2.03 8.72
C ALA A 26 1.59 -1.98 8.25
N TRP A 27 1.94 -1.01 7.40
CA TRP A 27 3.32 -0.78 6.95
C TRP A 27 4.23 -0.43 8.11
N GLY A 28 3.85 0.51 8.97
CA GLY A 28 4.64 0.87 10.14
C GLY A 28 4.84 -0.30 11.12
N ALA A 29 3.87 -1.20 11.24
CA ALA A 29 4.02 -2.42 12.05
C ALA A 29 5.04 -3.39 11.45
N LEU A 30 5.03 -3.58 10.12
CA LEU A 30 6.05 -4.35 9.41
C LEU A 30 7.44 -3.75 9.64
N ASN A 31 7.59 -2.44 9.43
CA ASN A 31 8.89 -1.76 9.59
C ASN A 31 9.43 -1.91 11.01
N ARG A 32 8.59 -1.74 12.05
CA ARG A 32 9.01 -1.89 13.46
C ARG A 32 9.35 -3.32 13.85
N ALA A 33 8.77 -4.31 13.18
CA ALA A 33 9.05 -5.72 13.44
C ALA A 33 10.33 -6.20 12.74
N GLN A 34 10.83 -5.47 11.75
CA GLN A 34 12.04 -5.81 11.03
C GLN A 34 13.28 -5.41 11.85
N ALA A 35 14.17 -6.36 12.12
CA ALA A 35 15.41 -6.12 12.85
C ALA A 35 16.56 -5.62 11.95
N GLU A 36 16.54 -6.05 10.70
CA GLU A 36 17.59 -5.77 9.71
C GLU A 36 17.15 -4.71 8.71
N ARG A 37 18.10 -4.04 8.05
CA ARG A 37 17.76 -3.06 7.02
C ARG A 37 17.03 -3.68 5.82
N TYR A 38 17.41 -4.90 5.45
CA TYR A 38 16.79 -5.71 4.40
C TYR A 38 16.35 -7.03 5.00
N ALA A 39 15.12 -7.43 4.74
CA ALA A 39 14.64 -8.76 5.09
C ALA A 39 13.78 -9.34 3.97
N ALA A 40 13.94 -10.64 3.74
CA ALA A 40 13.06 -11.44 2.92
C ALA A 40 12.18 -12.30 3.83
N TYR A 41 10.89 -12.36 3.51
CA TYR A 41 9.88 -13.09 4.27
C TYR A 41 9.30 -14.23 3.41
N PRO A 42 8.96 -15.37 4.04
CA PRO A 42 8.35 -16.49 3.34
C PRO A 42 6.90 -16.21 2.92
N ASP A 43 6.23 -15.28 3.60
CA ASP A 43 4.84 -14.91 3.35
C ASP A 43 4.68 -13.39 3.33
N ILE A 44 3.70 -12.91 2.57
CA ILE A 44 3.27 -11.50 2.63
C ILE A 44 2.52 -11.29 3.96
N PRO A 45 2.84 -10.26 4.75
CA PRO A 45 2.10 -9.96 5.98
C PRO A 45 0.61 -9.74 5.70
N GLY A 46 -0.26 -10.61 6.22
CA GLY A 46 -1.71 -10.52 6.03
C GLY A 46 -2.32 -9.13 6.28
N PRO A 47 -1.92 -8.38 7.34
CA PRO A 47 -2.40 -7.02 7.55
C PRO A 47 -2.09 -6.04 6.41
N ILE A 48 -0.96 -6.21 5.71
CA ILE A 48 -0.62 -5.41 4.53
C ILE A 48 -1.58 -5.75 3.39
N VAL A 49 -1.76 -7.03 3.09
CA VAL A 49 -2.67 -7.50 2.02
C VAL A 49 -4.08 -6.94 2.24
N SER A 50 -4.63 -7.12 3.44
CA SER A 50 -5.97 -6.61 3.76
C SER A 50 -6.06 -5.08 3.71
N ALA A 51 -4.99 -4.36 4.09
CA ALA A 51 -4.98 -2.89 4.01
C ALA A 51 -4.90 -2.39 2.56
N VAL A 52 -4.12 -3.06 1.70
CA VAL A 52 -4.04 -2.74 0.27
C VAL A 52 -5.38 -3.00 -0.42
N GLN A 53 -5.99 -4.17 -0.19
CA GLN A 53 -7.32 -4.50 -0.73
C GLN A 53 -8.38 -3.46 -0.31
N ASN A 54 -8.38 -3.06 0.97
CA ASN A 54 -9.28 -2.02 1.46
C ASN A 54 -9.04 -0.66 0.80
N LEU A 55 -7.78 -0.29 0.58
CA LEU A 55 -7.43 0.97 -0.08
C LEU A 55 -7.84 0.96 -1.56
N VAL A 56 -7.59 -0.13 -2.28
CA VAL A 56 -8.00 -0.30 -3.68
C VAL A 56 -9.51 -0.18 -3.81
N ALA A 57 -10.28 -0.87 -2.96
CA ALA A 57 -11.74 -0.78 -2.97
C ALA A 57 -12.23 0.65 -2.70
N ALA A 58 -11.73 1.30 -1.65
CA ALA A 58 -12.14 2.66 -1.27
C ALA A 58 -11.82 3.70 -2.35
N ILE A 59 -10.64 3.61 -2.98
CA ILE A 59 -10.29 4.49 -4.10
C ILE A 59 -11.21 4.18 -5.29
N GLY A 60 -11.44 2.92 -5.63
CA GLY A 60 -12.32 2.53 -6.74
C GLY A 60 -13.75 3.06 -6.58
N GLU A 61 -14.33 2.94 -5.38
CA GLU A 61 -15.64 3.53 -5.04
C GLU A 61 -15.64 5.05 -5.22
N TYR A 62 -14.62 5.74 -4.71
CA TYR A 62 -14.50 7.19 -4.88
C TYR A 62 -14.37 7.61 -6.35
N LEU A 63 -13.60 6.87 -7.15
CA LEU A 63 -13.43 7.15 -8.58
C LEU A 63 -14.72 6.92 -9.36
N ALA A 64 -15.55 5.95 -8.96
CA ALA A 64 -16.86 5.71 -9.58
C ALA A 64 -17.82 6.88 -9.33
N ASP A 65 -17.80 7.45 -8.13
CA ASP A 65 -18.68 8.57 -7.75
C ASP A 65 -18.18 9.94 -8.24
N ALA A 66 -16.87 10.12 -8.41
CA ALA A 66 -16.25 11.38 -8.83
C ALA A 66 -15.13 11.17 -9.89
N PRO A 67 -15.47 10.84 -11.15
CA PRO A 67 -14.48 10.40 -12.16
C PRO A 67 -13.42 11.44 -12.56
N ARG A 68 -13.64 12.73 -12.29
CA ARG A 68 -12.79 13.84 -12.77
C ARG A 68 -12.05 14.62 -11.68
N ALA A 69 -12.15 14.20 -10.41
CA ALA A 69 -11.61 14.95 -9.26
C ALA A 69 -10.40 14.26 -8.61
N ASN A 70 -9.44 13.80 -9.43
CA ASN A 70 -8.32 12.99 -8.94
C ASN A 70 -6.99 13.64 -9.28
N GLY A 71 -6.09 13.77 -8.30
CA GLY A 71 -4.71 14.16 -8.55
C GLY A 71 -3.89 12.99 -9.11
N ASP A 72 -2.93 13.29 -9.98
CA ASP A 72 -2.06 12.29 -10.64
C ASP A 72 -1.39 11.32 -9.65
N ALA A 73 -1.01 11.81 -8.46
CA ALA A 73 -0.40 11.01 -7.41
C ALA A 73 -1.34 9.92 -6.85
N LEU A 74 -2.63 10.22 -6.70
CA LEU A 74 -3.62 9.28 -6.18
C LEU A 74 -3.86 8.14 -7.18
N LEU A 75 -4.05 8.47 -8.46
CA LEU A 75 -4.24 7.47 -9.51
C LEU A 75 -3.00 6.60 -9.69
N ARG A 76 -1.81 7.22 -9.67
CA ARG A 76 -0.56 6.46 -9.78
C ARG A 76 -0.43 5.44 -8.66
N PHE A 77 -0.60 5.87 -7.41
CA PHE A 77 -0.50 4.97 -6.26
C PHE A 77 -1.60 3.90 -6.25
N HIS A 78 -2.80 4.24 -6.74
CA HIS A 78 -3.89 3.26 -6.89
C HIS A 78 -3.52 2.12 -7.84
N PHE A 79 -2.91 2.42 -8.99
CA PHE A 79 -2.43 1.39 -9.91
C PHE A 79 -1.31 0.54 -9.30
N ASP A 80 -0.37 1.16 -8.59
CA ASP A 80 0.69 0.41 -7.88
C ASP A 80 0.07 -0.52 -6.81
N ALA A 81 -0.97 -0.09 -6.11
CA ALA A 81 -1.70 -0.88 -5.12
C ALA A 81 -2.50 -2.04 -5.75
N ILE A 82 -3.15 -1.81 -6.90
CA ILE A 82 -3.80 -2.88 -7.67
C ILE A 82 -2.77 -3.93 -8.09
N GLN A 83 -1.63 -3.50 -8.64
CA GLN A 83 -0.56 -4.40 -9.06
C GLN A 83 -0.03 -5.23 -7.88
N PHE A 84 0.14 -4.62 -6.71
CA PHE A 84 0.51 -5.35 -5.50
C PHE A 84 -0.51 -6.43 -5.14
N GLY A 85 -1.81 -6.11 -5.20
CA GLY A 85 -2.89 -7.08 -4.96
C GLY A 85 -2.82 -8.27 -5.92
N VAL A 86 -2.64 -8.02 -7.21
CA VAL A 86 -2.49 -9.08 -8.23
C VAL A 86 -1.27 -9.96 -7.94
N LEU A 87 -0.13 -9.37 -7.54
CA LEU A 87 1.06 -10.13 -7.16
C LEU A 87 0.84 -10.94 -5.88
N ALA A 88 0.10 -10.40 -4.91
CA ALA A 88 -0.22 -11.09 -3.67
C ALA A 88 -1.14 -12.30 -3.90
N ASP A 89 -2.11 -12.18 -4.81
CA ASP A 89 -2.99 -13.29 -5.18
C ASP A 89 -2.26 -14.39 -5.96
N ALA A 90 -1.20 -14.04 -6.69
CA ALA A 90 -0.34 -14.97 -7.42
C ALA A 90 0.84 -15.52 -6.60
N PHE A 91 0.98 -15.10 -5.34
CA PHE A 91 2.13 -15.44 -4.51
C PHE A 91 2.14 -16.95 -4.18
N ASP A 92 3.26 -17.60 -4.48
CA ASP A 92 3.44 -19.04 -4.33
C ASP A 92 4.86 -19.38 -3.81
N SER A 93 5.22 -20.66 -3.83
CA SER A 93 6.54 -21.14 -3.37
C SER A 93 7.73 -20.66 -4.21
N ALA A 94 7.50 -20.11 -5.40
CA ALA A 94 8.53 -19.50 -6.24
C ALA A 94 8.60 -17.98 -6.08
N SER A 95 7.80 -17.41 -5.19
CA SER A 95 7.70 -15.99 -4.94
C SER A 95 8.51 -15.58 -3.69
N ILE A 96 8.89 -14.30 -3.62
CA ILE A 96 9.58 -13.71 -2.47
C ILE A 96 8.93 -12.37 -2.12
N PHE A 97 8.69 -12.14 -0.83
CA PHE A 97 8.33 -10.82 -0.31
C PHE A 97 9.54 -10.25 0.42
N ASP A 98 10.15 -9.21 -0.12
CA ASP A 98 11.22 -8.50 0.55
C ASP A 98 10.82 -7.08 0.95
N ALA A 99 11.47 -6.57 1.99
CA ALA A 99 11.31 -5.19 2.43
C ALA A 99 12.65 -4.58 2.83
N THR A 100 12.86 -3.35 2.39
CA THR A 100 14.04 -2.54 2.75
C THR A 100 13.58 -1.31 3.53
N LEU A 101 14.13 -1.12 4.73
CA LEU A 101 13.94 0.11 5.50
C LEU A 101 14.67 1.27 4.82
N HIS A 102 13.97 2.39 4.64
CA HIS A 102 14.54 3.65 4.18
C HIS A 102 14.72 4.59 5.38
N GLY A 103 15.97 4.91 5.73
CA GLY A 103 16.35 5.67 6.94
C GLY A 103 17.48 4.98 7.72
N GLU A 104 17.90 5.57 8.85
CA GLU A 104 18.65 4.83 9.88
C GLU A 104 17.68 3.91 10.65
N PRO A 105 18.09 2.67 10.98
CA PRO A 105 17.25 1.71 11.71
C PRO A 105 16.96 2.15 13.16
#